data_AF-A0A5P3AXG9-F1
#
_entry.id   AF-A0A5P3AXG9-F1
#
_cell.length_a   1.000
_cell.length_b   1.000
_cell.length_c   1.000
_cell.angle_alpha   90.00
_cell.angle_beta   90.00
_cell.angle_gamma   90.00
#
_symmetry.space_group_name_H-M   'P 1'
#
loop_
_entity.id
_entity.type
_entity.pdbx_description
1 polymer ?
#
loop_
_entity_poly.entity_id
_entity_poly.type
_entity_poly.pdbx_seq_one_letter_code
_entity_poly.pdbx_strand_id
1 'polypeptide(L)'
;MISSCDISIKALALGEAIITVRDQSGNTLDIHVIVDYYTDNYIVSKQDILLTGDLKDSEKQTIKEKALATIPVKTGGGYKFIYTDAEIARGKVLVYQEKFGNKAIEGSFERKSNEIENEQWGTRHIISFDLTLPEQPKRTFIISEYIPSSRTSPIVLMAFFEDLKKTFTIDYPTVEQVYTEQVLTVPSHLYY
;
A
#
# COMPACT_ATOMS: atom_id res chain seq x y z
N MET A 1 -50.46 -14.00 -8.03
CA MET A 1 -49.64 -12.77 -7.90
C MET A 1 -48.57 -13.12 -6.86
N ILE A 2 -47.29 -13.18 -7.24
CA ILE A 2 -46.23 -13.38 -6.26
C ILE A 2 -46.06 -12.02 -5.58
N SER A 3 -46.33 -11.92 -4.28
CA SER A 3 -45.98 -10.70 -3.53
C SER A 3 -44.47 -10.60 -3.48
N SER A 4 -43.92 -9.42 -3.76
CA SER A 4 -42.51 -9.16 -3.49
C SER A 4 -42.24 -9.36 -2.00
N CYS A 5 -41.10 -9.97 -1.69
CA CYS A 5 -40.61 -10.12 -0.33
C CYS A 5 -39.29 -9.34 -0.24
N ASP A 6 -39.26 -8.37 0.68
CA ASP A 6 -38.04 -7.62 0.98
C ASP A 6 -37.30 -8.32 2.13
N ILE A 7 -36.01 -8.58 1.91
CA ILE A 7 -35.12 -9.17 2.91
C ILE A 7 -34.09 -8.11 3.31
N SER A 8 -33.97 -7.83 4.61
CA SER A 8 -32.93 -6.96 5.17
C SER A 8 -31.87 -7.79 5.87
N ILE A 9 -30.60 -7.55 5.54
CA ILE A 9 -29.46 -8.25 6.12
C ILE A 9 -28.63 -7.24 6.90
N LYS A 10 -28.33 -7.56 8.15
CA LYS A 10 -27.44 -6.77 9.01
C LYS A 10 -26.25 -7.63 9.43
N ALA A 11 -25.04 -7.21 9.04
CA ALA A 11 -23.81 -7.83 9.51
C ALA A 11 -23.63 -7.58 11.02
N LEU A 12 -23.36 -8.64 11.79
CA LEU A 12 -23.10 -8.56 13.24
C LEU A 12 -21.65 -8.86 13.60
N ALA A 13 -20.98 -9.68 12.79
CA ALA A 13 -19.60 -10.08 12.95
C ALA A 13 -19.01 -10.45 11.57
N LEU A 14 -17.70 -10.61 11.53
CA LEU A 14 -17.02 -11.21 10.38
C LEU A 14 -17.45 -12.67 10.20
N GLY A 15 -17.41 -13.14 8.97
CA GLY A 15 -17.67 -14.54 8.64
C GLY A 15 -18.48 -14.70 7.36
N GLU A 16 -18.94 -15.92 7.16
CA GLU A 16 -19.65 -16.33 5.97
C GLU A 16 -21.00 -16.93 6.34
N ALA A 17 -22.02 -16.62 5.54
CA ALA A 17 -23.34 -17.21 5.68
C ALA A 17 -23.91 -17.49 4.29
N ILE A 18 -24.70 -18.56 4.18
CA ILE A 18 -25.48 -18.87 2.99
C ILE A 18 -26.96 -18.76 3.36
N ILE A 19 -27.68 -17.93 2.64
CA ILE A 19 -29.14 -17.82 2.74
C ILE A 19 -29.73 -18.60 1.57
N THR A 20 -30.36 -19.73 1.88
CA THR A 20 -31.05 -20.56 0.88
C THR A 20 -32.54 -20.21 0.86
N VAL A 21 -33.02 -19.71 -0.27
CA VAL A 21 -34.45 -19.56 -0.56
C VAL A 21 -34.92 -20.78 -1.33
N ARG A 22 -36.00 -21.44 -0.89
CA ARG A 22 -36.57 -22.62 -1.54
C ARG A 22 -38.03 -22.39 -1.89
N ASP A 23 -38.43 -22.73 -3.12
CA ASP A 23 -39.83 -22.70 -3.54
C ASP A 23 -40.58 -24.00 -3.24
N GLN A 24 -41.90 -24.02 -3.46
CA GLN A 24 -42.74 -25.20 -3.23
C GLN A 24 -42.44 -26.36 -4.20
N SER A 25 -41.79 -26.08 -5.33
CA SER A 25 -41.37 -27.09 -6.31
C SER A 25 -40.00 -27.69 -5.96
N GLY A 26 -39.35 -27.19 -4.91
CA GLY A 26 -38.03 -27.64 -4.47
C GLY A 26 -36.84 -26.92 -5.13
N ASN A 27 -37.09 -25.91 -5.97
CA ASN A 27 -36.01 -25.10 -6.55
C ASN A 27 -35.38 -24.21 -5.47
N THR A 28 -34.07 -24.01 -5.54
CA THR A 28 -33.32 -23.20 -4.57
C THR A 28 -32.54 -22.06 -5.21
N LEU A 29 -32.44 -20.95 -4.48
CA LEU A 29 -31.51 -19.85 -4.73
C LEU A 29 -30.65 -19.68 -3.48
N ASP A 30 -29.34 -19.75 -3.63
CA ASP A 30 -28.39 -19.51 -2.55
C ASP A 30 -27.75 -18.13 -2.69
N ILE A 31 -27.82 -17.35 -1.60
CA ILE A 31 -27.16 -16.05 -1.49
C ILE A 31 -25.98 -16.21 -0.54
N HIS A 32 -24.77 -16.09 -1.09
CA HIS A 32 -23.52 -16.17 -0.32
C HIS A 32 -23.16 -14.78 0.21
N VAL A 33 -23.15 -14.64 1.53
CA VAL A 33 -22.84 -13.39 2.23
C VAL A 33 -21.50 -13.55 2.93
N ILE A 34 -20.53 -12.69 2.57
CA ILE A 34 -19.21 -12.65 3.18
C ILE A 34 -19.04 -11.29 3.84
N VAL A 35 -18.73 -11.30 5.13
CA VAL A 35 -18.38 -10.11 5.90
C VAL A 35 -16.92 -10.24 6.29
N ASP A 36 -16.06 -9.46 5.65
CA ASP A 36 -14.62 -9.46 5.90
C ASP A 36 -14.11 -8.03 6.10
N TYR A 37 -12.90 -7.89 6.60
CA TYR A 37 -12.21 -6.62 6.65
C TYR A 37 -11.94 -6.08 5.25
N TYR A 38 -12.04 -4.76 5.11
CA TYR A 38 -11.54 -4.09 3.91
C TYR A 38 -10.02 -4.31 3.81
N THR A 39 -9.52 -4.55 2.60
CA THR A 39 -8.09 -4.76 2.37
C THR A 39 -7.57 -4.05 1.14
N ASP A 40 -6.40 -3.42 1.26
CA ASP A 40 -5.62 -2.95 0.11
C ASP A 40 -4.44 -3.88 -0.14
N ASN A 41 -4.21 -4.20 -1.41
CA ASN A 41 -3.11 -5.04 -1.84
C ASN A 41 -2.19 -4.24 -2.76
N TYR A 42 -0.91 -4.17 -2.42
CA TYR A 42 0.11 -3.45 -3.19
C TYR A 42 1.25 -4.40 -3.54
N ILE A 43 1.41 -4.70 -4.83
CA ILE A 43 2.47 -5.57 -5.34
C ILE A 43 3.58 -4.69 -5.91
N VAL A 44 4.83 -4.93 -5.51
CA VAL A 44 5.99 -4.16 -5.97
C VAL A 44 6.37 -4.63 -7.37
N SER A 45 6.26 -3.75 -8.37
CA SER A 45 6.59 -4.03 -9.77
C SER A 45 7.99 -3.57 -10.14
N LYS A 46 8.50 -2.52 -9.48
CA LYS A 46 9.84 -1.97 -9.69
C LYS A 46 10.34 -1.32 -8.40
N GLN A 47 11.65 -1.36 -8.22
CA GLN A 47 12.36 -0.56 -7.21
C GLN A 47 13.20 0.50 -7.91
N ASP A 48 13.26 1.69 -7.33
CA ASP A 48 14.06 2.81 -7.83
C ASP A 48 14.52 3.70 -6.66
N ILE A 49 15.42 4.64 -6.93
CA ILE A 49 15.95 5.58 -5.93
C ILE A 49 15.93 7.00 -6.49
N LEU A 50 15.20 7.89 -5.82
CA LEU A 50 15.32 9.32 -6.02
C LEU A 50 16.48 9.85 -5.17
N LEU A 51 17.45 10.44 -5.84
CA LEU A 51 18.65 11.02 -5.22
C LEU A 51 18.95 12.39 -5.82
N THR A 52 18.99 13.41 -4.97
CA THR A 52 19.39 14.78 -5.36
C THR A 52 20.45 15.34 -4.41
N GLY A 53 21.22 16.31 -4.90
CA GLY A 53 22.32 16.95 -4.18
C GLY A 53 23.56 17.11 -5.05
N ASP A 54 24.48 17.96 -4.59
CA ASP A 54 25.78 18.16 -5.23
C ASP A 54 26.74 17.02 -4.86
N LEU A 55 26.63 15.93 -5.60
CA LEU A 55 27.33 14.67 -5.36
C LEU A 55 28.15 14.28 -6.59
N LYS A 56 29.32 13.68 -6.34
CA LYS A 56 30.12 13.02 -7.39
C LYS A 56 29.41 11.75 -7.83
N ASP A 57 29.67 11.31 -9.07
CA ASP A 57 28.99 10.12 -9.61
C ASP A 57 29.31 8.84 -8.84
N SER A 58 30.52 8.72 -8.28
CA SER A 58 30.90 7.60 -7.41
C SER A 58 30.11 7.57 -6.09
N GLU A 59 29.82 8.74 -5.51
CA GLU A 59 29.01 8.89 -4.30
C GLU A 59 27.55 8.54 -4.61
N LYS A 60 27.02 9.03 -5.74
CA LYS A 60 25.67 8.70 -6.20
C LYS A 60 25.47 7.19 -6.34
N GLN A 61 26.42 6.50 -6.95
CA GLN A 61 26.34 5.04 -7.11
C GLN A 61 26.34 4.34 -5.75
N THR A 62 27.24 4.74 -4.84
CA THR A 62 27.35 4.16 -3.50
C THR A 62 26.07 4.36 -2.68
N ILE A 63 25.49 5.55 -2.71
CA ILE A 63 24.24 5.87 -2.01
C ILE A 63 23.08 5.04 -2.58
N LYS A 64 22.95 4.96 -3.91
CA LYS A 64 21.89 4.18 -4.56
C LYS A 64 21.96 2.70 -4.19
N GLU A 65 23.14 2.09 -4.20
CA GLU A 65 23.32 0.69 -3.81
C GLU A 65 22.94 0.45 -2.34
N LYS A 66 23.42 1.32 -1.43
CA LYS A 66 23.07 1.25 0.00
C LYS A 66 21.57 1.43 0.23
N ALA A 67 20.94 2.39 -0.44
CA ALA A 67 19.52 2.68 -0.31
C ALA A 67 18.64 1.56 -0.90
N LEU A 68 19.02 0.98 -2.04
CA LEU A 68 18.32 -0.19 -2.59
C LEU A 68 18.33 -1.37 -1.62
N ALA A 69 19.46 -1.59 -0.92
CA ALA A 69 19.59 -2.67 0.05
C ALA A 69 18.69 -2.49 1.30
N THR A 70 18.15 -1.30 1.57
CA THR A 70 17.24 -1.09 2.70
C THR A 70 15.78 -1.38 2.37
N ILE A 71 15.43 -1.56 1.10
CA ILE A 71 14.05 -1.83 0.67
C ILE A 71 13.62 -3.22 1.20
N PRO A 72 12.53 -3.33 1.96
CA PRO A 72 12.19 -4.56 2.66
C PRO A 72 11.51 -5.61 1.78
N VAL A 73 11.09 -5.24 0.58
CA VAL A 73 10.28 -6.06 -0.33
C VAL A 73 10.84 -6.01 -1.74
N LYS A 74 11.15 -7.16 -2.33
CA LYS A 74 11.63 -7.31 -3.71
C LYS A 74 10.50 -7.17 -4.73
N THR A 75 10.87 -6.95 -5.99
CA THR A 75 9.92 -7.05 -7.11
C THR A 75 9.18 -8.39 -7.11
N GLY A 76 7.85 -8.34 -7.25
CA GLY A 76 6.96 -9.49 -7.15
C GLY A 76 6.46 -9.77 -5.72
N GLY A 77 7.12 -9.22 -4.70
CA GLY A 77 6.63 -9.15 -3.32
C GLY A 77 5.52 -8.10 -3.16
N GLY A 78 5.12 -7.81 -1.93
CA GLY A 78 4.16 -6.74 -1.68
C GLY A 78 3.65 -6.62 -0.26
N TYR A 79 2.59 -5.84 -0.12
CA TYR A 79 1.95 -5.49 1.14
C TYR A 79 0.46 -5.76 1.05
N LYS A 80 -0.11 -6.40 2.08
CA LYS A 80 -1.57 -6.48 2.27
C LYS A 80 -1.94 -5.74 3.55
N PHE A 81 -2.65 -4.64 3.41
CA PHE A 81 -3.19 -3.85 4.51
C PHE A 81 -4.59 -4.35 4.82
N ILE A 82 -4.83 -4.74 6.07
CA ILE A 82 -6.11 -5.26 6.55
C ILE A 82 -6.62 -4.26 7.59
N TYR A 83 -7.66 -3.51 7.22
CA TYR A 83 -8.20 -2.43 8.04
C TYR A 83 -9.15 -3.00 9.07
N THR A 84 -8.73 -3.00 10.33
CA THR A 84 -9.49 -3.62 11.42
C THR A 84 -10.36 -2.63 12.18
N ASP A 85 -10.27 -1.35 11.86
CA ASP A 85 -11.11 -0.29 12.41
C ASP A 85 -12.04 0.32 11.38
N ALA A 86 -13.17 0.85 11.85
CA ALA A 86 -14.19 1.43 10.98
C ALA A 86 -13.73 2.73 10.29
N GLU A 87 -12.73 3.41 10.85
CA GLU A 87 -12.20 4.68 10.34
C GLU A 87 -11.16 4.47 9.23
N ILE A 88 -10.79 3.23 8.90
CA ILE A 88 -9.78 2.91 7.85
C ILE A 88 -8.47 3.66 8.15
N ALA A 89 -8.09 3.68 9.43
CA ALA A 89 -6.94 4.40 9.95
C ALA A 89 -5.87 3.45 10.50
N ARG A 90 -6.21 2.19 10.80
CA ARG A 90 -5.27 1.25 11.42
C ARG A 90 -5.65 -0.20 11.15
N GLY A 91 -4.67 -1.06 11.31
CA GLY A 91 -4.92 -2.49 11.33
C GLY A 91 -3.66 -3.31 11.20
N LYS A 92 -3.80 -4.45 10.54
CA LYS A 92 -2.71 -5.40 10.33
C LYS A 92 -2.10 -5.21 8.96
N VAL A 93 -0.79 -5.36 8.86
CA VAL A 93 -0.09 -5.41 7.58
C VAL A 93 0.61 -6.77 7.45
N LEU A 94 0.45 -7.39 6.29
CA LEU A 94 1.24 -8.55 5.88
C LEU A 94 2.26 -8.09 4.85
N VAL A 95 3.54 -8.26 5.17
CA VAL A 95 4.66 -7.89 4.31
C VAL A 95 5.25 -9.13 3.66
N TYR A 96 5.06 -9.28 2.36
CA TYR A 96 5.54 -10.39 1.56
C TYR A 96 6.86 -10.01 0.88
N GLN A 97 8.00 -10.35 1.49
CA GLN A 97 9.31 -9.85 1.04
C GLN A 97 9.73 -10.35 -0.34
N GLU A 98 9.43 -11.61 -0.68
CA GLU A 98 9.92 -12.26 -1.90
C GLU A 98 8.85 -12.36 -2.99
N LYS A 99 7.65 -12.80 -2.63
CA LYS A 99 6.53 -13.00 -3.56
C LYS A 99 5.21 -12.80 -2.83
N PHE A 100 4.34 -11.98 -3.42
CA PHE A 100 3.02 -11.70 -2.86
C PHE A 100 2.20 -12.98 -2.68
N GLY A 101 1.56 -13.13 -1.52
CA GLY A 101 0.75 -14.29 -1.17
C GLY A 101 1.53 -15.49 -0.59
N ASN A 102 2.86 -15.45 -0.53
CA ASN A 102 3.67 -16.49 0.13
C ASN A 102 3.78 -16.24 1.65
N LYS A 103 4.92 -16.60 2.27
CA LYS A 103 5.21 -16.31 3.68
C LYS A 103 5.32 -14.80 3.91
N ALA A 104 4.51 -14.28 4.82
CA ALA A 104 4.52 -12.88 5.21
C ALA A 104 5.17 -12.67 6.59
N ILE A 105 5.70 -11.47 6.81
CA ILE A 105 5.92 -10.92 8.14
C ILE A 105 4.64 -10.16 8.51
N GLU A 106 4.01 -10.53 9.63
CA GLU A 106 2.85 -9.82 10.16
C GLU A 106 3.30 -8.68 11.07
N GLY A 107 2.65 -7.54 10.92
CA GLY A 107 2.79 -6.41 11.83
C GLY A 107 1.53 -5.57 11.85
N SER A 108 1.66 -4.33 12.31
CA SER A 108 0.58 -3.36 12.33
C SER A 108 0.91 -2.12 11.52
N PHE A 109 -0.12 -1.37 11.15
CA PHE A 109 0.05 -0.07 10.53
C PHE A 109 -0.92 0.96 11.09
N GLU A 110 -0.53 2.23 10.93
CA GLU A 110 -1.38 3.39 11.07
C GLU A 110 -1.34 4.17 9.74
N ARG A 111 -2.51 4.48 9.18
CA ARG A 111 -2.68 5.29 7.97
C ARG A 111 -2.96 6.72 8.39
N LYS A 112 -2.16 7.65 7.87
CA LYS A 112 -2.27 9.09 8.13
C LYS A 112 -2.56 9.83 6.84
N SER A 113 -3.49 10.77 6.90
CA SER A 113 -3.73 11.76 5.85
C SER A 113 -3.19 13.09 6.35
N ASN A 114 -2.15 13.60 5.68
CA ASN A 114 -1.56 14.89 6.00
C ASN A 114 -1.80 15.86 4.85
N GLU A 115 -1.96 17.13 5.17
CA GLU A 115 -1.96 18.20 4.19
C GLU A 115 -0.58 18.83 4.15
N ILE A 116 0.01 18.91 2.96
CA ILE A 116 1.21 19.68 2.74
C ILE A 116 0.83 20.90 1.90
N GLU A 117 0.98 22.07 2.50
CA GLU A 117 0.85 23.33 1.79
C GLU A 117 2.14 23.64 1.04
N ASN A 118 2.02 23.95 -0.24
CA ASN A 118 3.11 24.46 -1.05
C ASN A 118 2.64 25.67 -1.86
N GLU A 119 3.44 26.73 -1.85
CA GLU A 119 3.12 28.00 -2.52
C GLU A 119 2.93 27.87 -4.05
N GLN A 120 3.55 26.87 -4.70
CA GLN A 120 3.48 26.66 -6.15
C GLN A 120 2.35 25.74 -6.62
N TRP A 121 1.91 24.79 -5.78
CA TRP A 121 0.93 23.76 -6.18
C TRP A 121 -0.30 23.68 -5.27
N GLY A 122 -0.41 24.55 -4.26
CA GLY A 122 -1.49 24.56 -3.29
C GLY A 122 -1.38 23.44 -2.24
N THR A 123 -2.48 23.16 -1.55
CA THR A 123 -2.57 22.10 -0.54
C THR A 123 -2.64 20.73 -1.23
N ARG A 124 -1.67 19.86 -0.94
CA ARG A 124 -1.67 18.47 -1.41
C ARG A 124 -1.95 17.55 -0.23
N HIS A 125 -2.97 16.72 -0.36
CA HIS A 125 -3.21 15.62 0.58
C HIS A 125 -2.23 14.49 0.29
N ILE A 126 -1.49 14.08 1.31
CA ILE A 126 -0.52 13.00 1.25
C ILE A 126 -0.94 11.92 2.23
N ILE A 127 -1.07 10.70 1.72
CA ILE A 127 -1.33 9.53 2.54
C ILE A 127 0.01 8.90 2.90
N SER A 128 0.16 8.53 4.17
CA SER A 128 1.32 7.81 4.67
C SER A 128 0.89 6.64 5.54
N PHE A 129 1.76 5.63 5.59
CA PHE A 129 1.59 4.43 6.39
C PHE A 129 2.79 4.29 7.31
N ASP A 130 2.50 4.33 8.61
CA ASP A 130 3.46 4.03 9.66
C ASP A 130 3.38 2.54 9.98
N LEU A 131 4.40 1.77 9.59
CA LEU A 131 4.46 0.33 9.79
C LEU A 131 5.28 -0.01 11.03
N THR A 132 4.75 -0.92 11.84
CA THR A 132 5.44 -1.55 12.97
C THR A 132 5.57 -3.04 12.71
N LEU A 133 6.79 -3.50 12.46
CA LEU A 133 7.10 -4.91 12.21
C LEU A 133 7.92 -5.49 13.38
N PRO A 134 7.78 -6.79 13.69
CA PRO A 134 8.57 -7.43 14.74
C PRO A 134 10.07 -7.30 14.49
N GLU A 135 10.82 -6.93 15.53
CA GLU A 135 12.30 -6.84 15.52
C GLU A 135 12.88 -5.91 14.44
N GLN A 136 12.09 -4.99 13.91
CA GLN A 136 12.49 -4.02 12.89
C GLN A 136 12.22 -2.59 13.36
N PRO A 137 13.02 -1.60 12.89
CA PRO A 137 12.69 -0.20 13.13
C PRO A 137 11.33 0.15 12.52
N LYS A 138 10.63 1.09 13.14
CA LYS A 138 9.41 1.66 12.58
C LYS A 138 9.74 2.28 11.21
N ARG A 139 8.89 1.99 10.22
CA ARG A 139 9.02 2.53 8.87
C ARG A 139 7.84 3.41 8.54
N THR A 140 8.07 4.45 7.75
CA THR A 140 7.01 5.33 7.26
C THR A 140 7.08 5.37 5.74
N PHE A 141 6.02 4.90 5.10
CA PHE A 141 5.88 4.95 3.64
C PHE A 141 4.87 6.02 3.25
N ILE A 142 5.27 6.94 2.39
CA ILE A 142 4.35 7.86 1.72
C ILE A 142 3.88 7.19 0.43
N ILE A 143 2.57 7.19 0.16
CA ILE A 143 2.05 6.75 -1.15
C ILE A 143 1.80 7.97 -2.02
N SER A 144 2.43 7.99 -3.20
CA SER A 144 2.27 9.08 -4.16
C SER A 144 2.46 8.61 -5.58
N GLU A 145 2.20 9.50 -6.53
CA GLU A 145 2.43 9.24 -7.95
C GLU A 145 3.92 9.05 -8.20
N TYR A 146 4.25 7.99 -8.94
CA TYR A 146 5.58 7.72 -9.44
C TYR A 146 5.76 8.42 -10.80
N ILE A 147 6.77 9.28 -10.88
CA ILE A 147 7.12 10.00 -12.11
C ILE A 147 8.41 9.37 -12.66
N PRO A 148 8.33 8.49 -13.67
CA PRO A 148 9.53 7.93 -14.27
C PRO A 148 10.32 9.02 -15.01
N SER A 149 11.64 8.86 -15.05
CA SER A 149 12.56 9.75 -15.79
C SER A 149 12.26 9.82 -17.29
N SER A 150 11.64 8.79 -17.86
CA SER A 150 11.09 8.78 -19.22
C SER A 150 9.62 8.38 -19.20
N ARG A 151 8.72 9.33 -19.47
CA ARG A 151 7.28 9.07 -19.51
C ARG A 151 6.90 8.42 -20.85
N THR A 152 6.86 7.09 -20.87
CA THR A 152 6.47 6.31 -22.06
C THR A 152 5.03 5.80 -22.02
N SER A 153 4.39 5.86 -20.85
CA SER A 153 3.01 5.40 -20.63
C SER A 153 2.14 6.53 -20.08
N PRO A 154 0.86 6.64 -20.53
CA PRO A 154 -0.10 7.56 -19.93
C PRO A 154 -0.58 7.10 -18.54
N ILE A 155 -0.31 5.85 -18.14
CA ILE A 155 -0.72 5.29 -16.85
C ILE A 155 0.10 5.95 -15.74
N VAL A 156 -0.59 6.63 -14.81
CA VAL A 156 -0.01 7.10 -13.56
C VAL A 156 0.20 5.89 -12.66
N LEU A 157 1.46 5.57 -12.38
CA LEU A 157 1.82 4.53 -11.41
C LEU A 157 1.90 5.16 -10.03
N MET A 158 1.59 4.38 -8.99
CA MET A 158 1.81 4.79 -7.60
C MET A 158 3.10 4.16 -7.09
N ALA A 159 3.77 4.78 -6.13
CA ALA A 159 4.89 4.20 -5.41
C ALA A 159 4.78 4.44 -3.91
N PHE A 160 5.34 3.52 -3.12
CA PHE A 160 5.72 3.80 -1.74
C PHE A 160 7.10 4.44 -1.70
N PHE A 161 7.18 5.59 -1.04
CA PHE A 161 8.38 6.38 -0.80
C PHE A 161 8.80 6.29 0.67
N GLU A 162 10.07 6.03 0.93
CA GLU A 162 10.66 6.07 2.28
C GLU A 162 11.82 7.05 2.28
N ASP A 163 11.80 8.04 3.18
CA ASP A 163 12.86 9.05 3.31
C ASP A 163 14.05 8.48 4.09
N LEU A 164 15.20 8.40 3.42
CA LEU A 164 16.46 7.95 4.02
C LEU A 164 17.46 9.09 4.20
N LYS A 165 17.10 10.35 3.96
CA LYS A 165 18.01 11.50 4.02
C LYS A 165 18.86 11.48 5.30
N LYS A 166 18.22 11.36 6.46
CA LYS A 166 18.89 11.35 7.77
C LYS A 166 19.97 10.27 7.89
N THR A 167 19.78 9.13 7.23
CA THR A 167 20.73 8.01 7.22
C THR A 167 22.00 8.35 6.43
N PHE A 168 21.88 9.14 5.36
CA PHE A 168 23.00 9.45 4.46
C PHE A 168 23.65 10.81 4.70
N THR A 169 22.97 11.77 5.35
CA THR A 169 23.52 13.13 5.56
C THR A 169 24.79 13.17 6.41
N ILE A 170 25.03 12.16 7.27
CA ILE A 170 26.27 12.07 8.07
C ILE A 170 27.50 11.89 7.17
N ASP A 171 27.42 10.94 6.23
CA ASP A 171 28.52 10.60 5.32
C ASP A 171 28.54 11.49 4.06
N TYR A 172 27.39 12.05 3.67
CA TYR A 172 27.19 12.84 2.46
C TYR A 172 26.42 14.14 2.78
N PRO A 173 27.08 15.17 3.34
CA PRO A 173 26.40 16.38 3.81
C PRO A 173 25.70 17.20 2.72
N THR A 174 26.12 17.06 1.47
CA THR A 174 25.54 17.75 0.30
C THR A 174 24.29 17.05 -0.25
N VAL A 175 23.85 15.93 0.36
CA VAL A 175 22.64 15.24 -0.06
C VAL A 175 21.39 16.04 0.30
N GLU A 176 20.55 16.28 -0.70
CA GLU A 176 19.31 17.03 -0.52
C GLU A 176 18.12 16.11 -0.28
N GLN A 177 18.03 15.02 -1.04
CA GLN A 177 16.96 14.02 -0.95
C GLN A 177 17.52 12.61 -1.20
N VAL A 178 17.05 11.63 -0.42
CA VAL A 178 17.26 10.21 -0.67
C VAL A 178 15.95 9.49 -0.38
N TYR A 179 15.22 9.09 -1.41
CA TYR A 179 14.01 8.28 -1.25
C TYR A 179 14.18 6.94 -1.94
N THR A 180 13.79 5.87 -1.25
CA THR A 180 13.51 4.61 -1.95
C THR A 180 12.13 4.66 -2.55
N GLU A 181 11.97 4.16 -3.77
CA GLU A 181 10.72 4.15 -4.50
C GLU A 181 10.34 2.69 -4.81
N GLN A 182 9.25 2.21 -4.22
CA GLN A 182 8.68 0.91 -4.54
C GLN A 182 7.45 1.13 -5.41
N VAL A 183 7.60 1.02 -6.72
CA VAL A 183 6.52 1.21 -7.70
C VAL A 183 5.53 0.06 -7.57
N LEU A 184 4.25 0.40 -7.51
CA LEU A 184 3.17 -0.51 -7.18
C LEU A 184 2.34 -0.80 -8.42
N THR A 185 2.03 -2.08 -8.64
CA THR A 185 0.85 -2.45 -9.42
C THR A 185 -0.36 -2.35 -8.51
N VAL A 186 -1.21 -1.35 -8.77
CA VAL A 186 -2.52 -1.28 -8.14
C VAL A 186 -3.40 -2.33 -8.83
N PRO A 187 -3.95 -3.31 -8.11
CA PRO A 187 -4.89 -4.21 -8.74
C PRO A 187 -6.13 -3.42 -9.21
N SER A 188 -6.58 -3.72 -10.42
CA SER A 188 -7.47 -2.92 -11.26
C SER A 188 -8.88 -2.61 -10.72
N HIS A 189 -9.22 -3.05 -9.49
CA HIS A 189 -10.54 -2.85 -8.90
C HIS A 189 -10.73 -1.50 -8.20
N LEU A 190 -9.73 -0.62 -8.21
CA LEU A 190 -9.80 0.74 -7.66
C LEU A 190 -10.01 1.85 -8.72
N TYR A 191 -10.31 1.47 -9.97
CA TYR A 191 -10.57 2.41 -11.08
C TYR A 191 -12.06 2.50 -11.47
N TYR A 192 -12.98 2.00 -10.65
CA TYR A 192 -14.42 2.07 -10.89
C TYR A 192 -15.17 2.68 -9.71
#